data_AF-A0A2W7PRM2-F1
#
_entry.id   AF-A0A2W7PRM2-F1
#
_cell.length_a   1.000
_cell.length_b   1.000
_cell.length_c   1.000
_cell.angle_alpha   90.00
_cell.angle_beta   90.00
_cell.angle_gamma   90.00
#
_symmetry.space_group_name_H-M   'P 1'
#
loop_
_entity.id
_entity.type
_entity.pdbx_description
1 polymer ?
#
loop_
_entity_poly.entity_id
_entity_poly.type
_entity_poly.pdbx_seq_one_letter_code
_entity_poly.pdbx_strand_id
1 'polypeptide(L)'
;MHGTQKPVECMRRPILNNSSLGQAVFEPFMGSGTTLIAAETTGRVCLGVELNPAYVDVAIERWQSFTGQEAVLAETGETFTALKSKRLAA
;
A
#
# COMPACT_ATOMS: atom_id res chain seq x y z
N MET A 1 1.63 14.99 6.91
CA MET A 1 2.63 15.08 5.83
C MET A 1 3.91 14.43 6.32
N HIS A 2 4.35 13.32 5.73
CA HIS A 2 5.53 12.57 6.20
C HIS A 2 6.79 13.05 5.49
N GLY A 3 7.85 13.33 6.26
CA GLY A 3 9.03 14.08 5.80
C GLY A 3 9.98 13.36 4.84
N THR A 4 9.79 12.06 4.53
CA THR A 4 10.73 11.29 3.70
C THR A 4 10.04 10.32 2.74
N GLN A 5 8.97 10.74 2.09
CA GLN A 5 8.36 9.94 1.03
C GLN A 5 9.31 9.85 -0.18
N LYS A 6 9.79 8.63 -0.48
CA LYS A 6 10.59 8.39 -1.69
C LYS A 6 9.76 8.72 -2.93
N PRO A 7 10.36 9.36 -3.96
CA PRO A 7 9.70 9.53 -5.25
C PRO A 7 9.24 8.17 -5.80
N VAL A 8 7.99 8.10 -6.27
CA VAL A 8 7.40 6.87 -6.82
C VAL A 8 8.23 6.30 -7.97
N GLU A 9 8.82 7.18 -8.78
CA GLU A 9 9.64 6.78 -9.94
C GLU A 9 10.86 5.94 -9.54
N CYS A 10 11.43 6.16 -8.35
CA CYS A 10 12.55 5.38 -7.85
C CYS A 10 12.18 3.90 -7.68
N MET A 11 10.92 3.59 -7.38
CA MET A 11 10.43 2.20 -7.26
C MET A 11 9.82 1.70 -8.57
N ARG A 12 9.24 2.58 -9.39
CA ARG A 12 8.61 2.20 -10.67
C ARG A 12 9.60 1.60 -11.66
N ARG A 13 10.78 2.22 -11.82
CA ARG A 13 11.81 1.79 -12.77
C ARG A 13 12.33 0.37 -12.51
N PRO A 14 12.74 -0.02 -11.29
CA PRO A 14 13.16 -1.40 -11.04
C PRO A 14 12.03 -2.41 -11.21
N ILE A 15 10.77 -2.07 -10.86
CA ILE A 15 9.62 -2.96 -11.07
C ILE A 15 9.44 -3.27 -12.57
N LEU A 16 9.45 -2.25 -13.43
CA LEU A 16 9.29 -2.43 -14.88
C LEU A 16 10.42 -3.26 -15.51
N ASN A 17 11.65 -3.10 -15.02
CA ASN A 17 12.81 -3.78 -15.58
C ASN A 17 12.93 -5.26 -15.16
N ASN A 18 12.33 -5.65 -14.04
CA ASN A 18 12.57 -6.96 -13.42
C ASN A 18 11.30 -7.80 -13.20
N SER A 19 10.15 -7.35 -13.71
CA SER A 19 8.90 -8.08 -13.59
C SER A 19 8.01 -7.89 -14.81
N SER A 20 7.07 -8.80 -15.03
CA SER A 20 5.99 -8.70 -16.00
C SER A 20 4.69 -8.25 -15.34
N LEU A 21 3.72 -7.83 -16.16
CA LEU A 21 2.36 -7.51 -15.68
C LEU A 21 1.79 -8.67 -14.85
N GLY A 22 1.08 -8.34 -13.77
CA GLY A 22 0.47 -9.30 -12.85
C GLY A 22 1.44 -9.99 -11.89
N GLN A 23 2.76 -9.85 -12.05
CA GLN A 23 3.72 -10.45 -11.11
C GLN A 23 3.73 -9.73 -9.76
N ALA A 24 4.08 -10.48 -8.72
CA ALA A 24 4.18 -9.96 -7.37
C ALA A 24 5.50 -9.19 -7.13
N VAL A 25 5.42 -8.09 -6.39
CA VAL A 25 6.53 -7.29 -5.89
C VAL A 25 6.49 -7.34 -4.37
N PHE A 26 7.52 -7.92 -3.76
CA PHE A 26 7.62 -8.01 -2.31
C PHE A 26 8.30 -6.77 -1.70
N GLU A 27 7.69 -6.17 -0.68
CA GLU A 27 8.19 -5.01 0.04
C GLU A 27 8.13 -5.25 1.56
N PRO A 28 9.24 -5.65 2.22
CA PRO A 28 9.26 -5.95 3.65
C PRO A 28 9.20 -4.72 4.55
N PHE A 29 9.37 -3.50 4.01
CA PHE A 29 9.38 -2.24 4.77
C PHE A 29 8.50 -1.19 4.10
N MET A 30 7.19 -1.41 4.14
CA MET A 30 6.23 -0.67 3.32
C MET A 30 6.16 0.83 3.66
N GLY A 31 6.38 1.23 4.91
CA GLY A 31 6.36 2.63 5.33
C GLY A 31 5.09 3.35 4.83
N SER A 32 5.26 4.44 4.09
CA SER A 32 4.13 5.20 3.50
C SER A 32 3.59 4.63 2.17
N GLY A 33 3.98 3.41 1.77
CA GLY A 33 3.41 2.71 0.62
C GLY A 33 3.93 3.16 -0.75
N THR A 34 5.15 3.70 -0.87
CA THR A 34 5.65 4.13 -2.20
C THR A 34 5.77 2.97 -3.19
N THR A 35 6.24 1.80 -2.76
CA THR A 35 6.32 0.60 -3.60
C THR A 35 4.93 0.08 -3.99
N LEU A 36 3.96 0.16 -3.07
CA LEU A 36 2.56 -0.18 -3.34
C LEU A 36 1.98 0.65 -4.49
N ILE A 37 2.13 1.98 -4.45
CA ILE A 37 1.67 2.87 -5.52
C ILE A 37 2.41 2.61 -6.84
N ALA A 38 3.72 2.35 -6.79
CA ALA A 38 4.49 2.03 -7.99
C ALA A 38 4.05 0.71 -8.64
N ALA A 39 3.78 -0.32 -7.84
CA ALA A 39 3.27 -1.60 -8.30
C ALA A 39 1.86 -1.44 -8.91
N GLU A 40 0.96 -0.73 -8.23
CA GLU A 40 -0.39 -0.40 -8.72
C GLU A 40 -0.33 0.28 -10.10
N THR A 41 0.48 1.34 -10.21
CA THR A 41 0.63 2.12 -11.45
C THR A 41 1.22 1.30 -12.60
N THR A 42 1.96 0.24 -12.27
CA THR A 42 2.57 -0.64 -13.26
C THR A 42 1.78 -1.93 -13.48
N GLY A 43 0.63 -2.12 -12.83
CA GLY A 43 -0.16 -3.35 -12.97
C GLY A 43 0.53 -4.59 -12.41
N ARG A 44 1.27 -4.44 -11.30
CA ARG A 44 1.85 -5.52 -10.50
C ARG A 44 1.12 -5.62 -9.16
N VAL A 45 1.19 -6.79 -8.53
CA VAL A 45 0.64 -6.99 -7.18
C VAL A 45 1.72 -6.66 -6.16
N CYS A 46 1.47 -5.76 -5.22
CA CYS A 46 2.40 -5.52 -4.11
C CYS A 46 2.05 -6.42 -2.93
N LEU A 47 3.02 -7.17 -2.44
CA LEU A 47 2.94 -7.90 -1.17
C LEU A 47 3.86 -7.19 -0.21
N GLY A 48 3.36 -6.58 0.86
CA GLY A 48 4.27 -5.93 1.78
C GLY A 48 3.86 -5.92 3.23
N VAL A 49 4.85 -5.59 4.03
CA VAL A 49 4.83 -5.70 5.48
C VAL A 49 5.24 -4.37 6.07
N GLU A 50 4.55 -3.96 7.12
CA GLU A 50 4.91 -2.80 7.93
C GLU A 50 4.67 -3.14 9.39
N LEU A 51 5.66 -2.83 10.23
CA LEU A 51 5.63 -3.16 11.64
C LEU A 51 4.78 -2.16 12.43
N ASN A 52 4.83 -0.89 12.05
CA ASN A 52 4.14 0.16 12.78
C ASN A 52 2.70 0.32 12.25
N PRO A 53 1.68 0.06 13.07
CA PRO A 53 0.28 0.17 12.66
C PRO A 53 -0.10 1.55 12.11
N ALA A 54 0.51 2.63 12.62
CA ALA A 54 0.24 3.97 12.10
C ALA A 54 0.74 4.16 10.66
N TYR A 55 1.84 3.50 10.27
CA TYR A 55 2.30 3.51 8.87
C TYR A 55 1.46 2.60 7.98
N VAL A 56 0.93 1.50 8.51
CA VAL A 56 -0.06 0.66 7.79
C VAL A 56 -1.27 1.52 7.40
N ASP A 57 -1.84 2.27 8.36
CA ASP A 57 -2.96 3.16 8.11
C ASP A 57 -2.62 4.22 7.03
N VAL A 58 -1.46 4.85 7.13
CA VAL A 58 -1.00 5.84 6.13
C VAL A 58 -0.85 5.22 4.74
N ALA A 59 -0.28 4.02 4.62
CA ALA A 59 -0.12 3.34 3.34
C ALA A 59 -1.47 2.98 2.71
N ILE A 60 -2.42 2.48 3.51
CA ILE A 60 -3.79 2.15 3.07
C ILE A 60 -4.51 3.42 2.61
N GLU A 61 -4.54 4.47 3.43
CA GLU A 61 -5.22 5.73 3.09
C GLU A 61 -4.67 6.36 1.82
N ARG A 62 -3.34 6.33 1.66
CA ARG A 62 -2.67 6.82 0.45
C ARG A 62 -3.08 5.99 -0.77
N TRP A 63 -3.12 4.67 -0.67
CA TRP A 63 -3.55 3.79 -1.76
C TRP A 63 -5.01 4.02 -2.13
N GLN A 64 -5.93 4.04 -1.16
CA GLN A 64 -7.35 4.33 -1.40
C GLN A 64 -7.54 5.71 -2.06
N SER A 65 -6.80 6.73 -1.61
CA SER A 65 -6.85 8.06 -2.22
C SER A 65 -6.33 8.08 -3.66
N PHE A 66 -5.36 7.22 -3.98
CA PHE A 66 -4.77 7.12 -5.31
C PHE A 66 -5.65 6.32 -6.28
N THR A 67 -6.24 5.21 -5.83
CA THR A 67 -7.02 4.29 -6.69
C THR A 67 -8.52 4.56 -6.68
N GLY A 68 -9.04 5.25 -5.66
CA GLY A 68 -10.47 5.36 -5.39
C GLY A 68 -11.13 4.08 -4.89
N GLN A 69 -10.35 3.04 -4.60
CA GLN A 69 -10.86 1.75 -4.11
C GLN A 69 -10.88 1.72 -2.57
N GLU A 70 -11.66 0.78 -2.01
CA GLU A 70 -11.67 0.50 -0.57
C GLU A 70 -10.81 -0.72 -0.26
N ALA A 71 -9.89 -0.57 0.70
CA ALA A 71 -9.09 -1.67 1.20
C ALA A 71 -9.96 -2.54 2.12
N VAL A 72 -9.75 -3.86 2.03
CA VAL A 72 -10.51 -4.85 2.80
C VAL A 72 -9.57 -5.75 3.59
N LEU A 73 -10.01 -6.15 4.78
CA LEU A 73 -9.34 -7.20 5.53
C LEU A 73 -9.67 -8.56 4.91
N ALA A 74 -8.66 -9.25 4.38
CA ALA A 74 -8.87 -10.49 3.61
C ALA A 74 -9.62 -11.59 4.39
N GLU A 75 -9.47 -11.65 5.71
CA GLU A 75 -10.11 -12.68 6.56
C GLU A 75 -11.61 -12.43 6.75
N THR A 76 -12.04 -11.18 6.95
CA THR A 76 -13.44 -10.84 7.29
C THR A 76 -14.21 -10.16 6.17
N GLY A 77 -13.51 -9.61 5.17
CA GLY A 77 -14.08 -8.79 4.11
C GLY A 77 -14.48 -7.37 4.56
N GLU A 78 -14.25 -7.01 5.83
CA GLU A 78 -14.58 -5.67 6.33
C GLU A 78 -13.67 -4.60 5.70
N THR A 79 -14.23 -3.43 5.40
CA THR A 79 -13.47 -2.31 4.83
C THR A 79 -12.58 -1.66 5.90
N PHE A 80 -11.47 -1.07 5.44
CA PHE A 80 -10.55 -0.33 6.32
C PHE A 80 -11.28 0.76 7.10
N THR A 81 -12.19 1.49 6.46
CA THR A 81 -13.01 2.53 7.09
C THR A 81 -13.84 1.97 8.25
N ALA A 82 -14.55 0.86 8.05
CA ALA A 82 -15.35 0.23 9.10
C ALA A 82 -14.49 -0.24 10.28
N LEU A 83 -13.35 -0.87 9.98
CA LEU A 83 -12.41 -1.35 11.00
C LEU A 83 -11.78 -0.21 11.79
N LYS A 84 -11.41 0.89 11.12
CA LYS A 84 -10.82 2.08 11.75
C LYS A 84 -11.82 2.72 12.73
N SER A 85 -13.09 2.87 12.34
CA SER A 85 -14.14 3.37 13.24
C SER A 85 -14.32 2.48 14.47
N LYS A 86 -14.31 1.16 14.29
CA LYS A 86 -14.42 0.20 15.41
C LYS A 86 -13.23 0.30 16.38
N ARG A 87 -12.01 0.46 15.87
CA ARG A 87 -10.80 0.63 16.69
C ARG A 87 -10.79 1.93 17.49
N LEU A 88 -11.36 3.01 16.94
CA LEU A 88 -11.46 4.30 17.63
C LEU A 88 -12.58 4.35 18.68
N ALA A 89 -13.55 3.45 18.59
CA ALA A 89 -14.66 3.34 19.54
C ALA A 89 -14.38 2.40 20.72
N ALA A 90 -13.26 1.69 20.71
CA ALA A 90 -12.78 0.78 21.76
C ALA A 90 -11.79 1.50 22.68
#